data_AF-A0AAD7PMC6-F1
#
_entry.id   AF-A0AAD7PMC6-F1
#
_cell.length_a   1.000
_cell.length_b   1.000
_cell.length_c   1.000
_cell.angle_alpha   90.00
_cell.angle_beta   90.00
_cell.angle_gamma   90.00
#
_symmetry.space_group_name_H-M   'P 1'
#
loop_
_entity.id
_entity.type
_entity.pdbx_description
1 polymer ?
#
loop_
_entity_poly.entity_id
_entity_poly.type
_entity_poly.pdbx_seq_one_letter_code
_entity_poly.pdbx_strand_id
1 'polypeptide(L)'
;MERFKLRYFRSFLERANQIDLKSWVAYIKELEPRVRACYANIIELTHDQLVKVILVDAAFILELFWRCHFGANCRTDEDSVLLKPWLSTTLRMDLLLLENQLPFFVLKKIFKRAFVSQQNRDFPSLLKFTFCYFADYNREGLDHTANCGMEIKHFTDLLRKFHLPPMDKLSDRTDSDKVIHLHTAIELVGAGLKFKVASSKKYLLDLKFSNKVLEIPQLVVDDHTDTLFRNILAFEQFHCPDKSYILDYIGTMDFLINTAQDVEILVQKGIMVNWLGDHDAAANLFNNLLENIIYANLNVHYLQLYEDLNAFYNNPFNKGIATLKRDYCNTPWKKVATVAAIFLLLLTVVQTIFSVKSAI
;
A
#
# COMPACT_ATOMS: atom_id res chain seq x y z
N MET A 1 15.73 -18.81 -15.05
CA MET A 1 16.14 -17.94 -13.93
C MET A 1 17.51 -18.29 -13.35
N GLU A 2 17.82 -19.56 -13.05
CA GLU A 2 19.11 -19.93 -12.43
C GLU A 2 20.36 -19.52 -13.21
N ARG A 3 20.37 -19.69 -14.54
CA ARG A 3 21.49 -19.26 -15.40
C ARG A 3 21.78 -17.75 -15.27
N PHE A 4 20.75 -16.94 -15.08
CA PHE A 4 20.89 -15.49 -14.87
C PHE A 4 21.44 -15.17 -13.48
N LYS A 5 20.92 -15.82 -12.43
CA LYS A 5 21.45 -15.69 -11.05
C LYS A 5 22.94 -16.00 -11.00
N LEU A 6 23.39 -17.10 -11.61
CA LEU A 6 24.81 -17.47 -11.66
C LEU A 6 25.68 -16.45 -12.41
N ARG A 7 25.14 -15.81 -13.45
CA ARG A 7 25.87 -14.80 -14.20
C ARG A 7 26.04 -13.52 -13.39
N TYR A 8 24.97 -13.03 -12.78
CA TYR A 8 25.02 -11.87 -11.89
C TYR A 8 25.94 -12.12 -10.69
N PHE A 9 25.91 -13.35 -10.17
CA PHE A 9 26.86 -13.78 -9.14
C PHE A 9 28.32 -13.66 -9.61
N ARG A 10 28.66 -14.11 -10.83
CA ARG A 10 30.01 -13.95 -11.39
C ARG A 10 30.39 -12.48 -11.54
N SER A 11 29.53 -11.66 -12.12
CA SER A 11 29.80 -10.22 -12.28
C SER A 11 29.95 -9.51 -10.94
N PHE A 12 29.16 -9.89 -9.92
CA PHE A 12 29.34 -9.39 -8.57
C PHE A 12 30.73 -9.74 -8.02
N LEU A 13 31.19 -10.99 -8.17
CA LEU A 13 32.52 -11.40 -7.73
C LEU A 13 33.65 -10.69 -8.50
N GLU A 14 33.47 -10.42 -9.80
CA GLU A 14 34.41 -9.62 -10.59
C GLU A 14 34.49 -8.17 -10.10
N ARG A 15 33.37 -7.58 -9.66
CA ARG A 15 33.38 -6.25 -9.02
C ARG A 15 34.00 -6.27 -7.63
N ALA A 16 33.77 -7.36 -6.89
CA ALA A 16 34.32 -7.61 -5.57
C ALA A 16 35.65 -8.40 -5.62
N ASN A 17 36.45 -8.21 -6.68
CA ASN A 17 37.63 -9.02 -7.00
C ASN A 17 38.74 -9.03 -5.94
N GLN A 18 38.62 -8.18 -4.93
CA GLN A 18 39.56 -8.10 -3.79
C GLN A 18 39.36 -9.25 -2.80
N ILE A 19 38.27 -10.01 -2.91
CA ILE A 19 37.90 -11.07 -1.95
C ILE A 19 37.67 -12.37 -2.71
N ASP A 20 38.44 -13.39 -2.35
CA ASP A 20 38.27 -14.73 -2.94
C ASP A 20 36.95 -15.39 -2.48
N LEU A 21 36.51 -16.39 -3.25
CA LEU A 21 35.24 -17.09 -2.97
C LEU A 21 35.23 -17.81 -1.61
N LYS A 22 36.36 -18.38 -1.15
CA LYS A 22 36.42 -19.07 0.15
C LYS A 22 36.24 -18.07 1.29
N SER A 23 36.83 -16.89 1.17
CA SER A 23 36.68 -15.77 2.08
C SER A 23 35.23 -15.27 2.14
N TRP A 24 34.52 -15.22 1.01
CA TRP A 24 33.08 -14.94 0.98
C TRP A 24 32.27 -16.02 1.70
N VAL A 25 32.51 -17.30 1.39
CA VAL A 25 31.81 -18.42 2.03
C VAL A 25 32.02 -18.42 3.55
N ALA A 26 33.26 -18.22 4.01
CA ALA A 26 33.56 -18.11 5.44
C ALA A 26 32.82 -16.94 6.09
N TYR A 27 32.77 -15.78 5.44
CA TYR A 27 32.04 -14.63 5.96
C TYR A 27 30.53 -14.88 6.07
N ILE A 28 29.92 -15.52 5.07
CA ILE A 28 28.49 -15.83 5.12
C ILE A 28 28.20 -16.91 6.18
N LYS A 29 29.10 -17.87 6.40
CA LYS A 29 29.00 -18.83 7.51
C LYS A 29 28.89 -18.14 8.87
N GLU A 30 29.62 -17.05 9.09
CA GLU A 30 29.52 -16.26 10.33
C GLU A 30 28.17 -15.52 10.46
N LEU A 31 27.52 -15.18 9.35
CA LEU A 31 26.23 -14.48 9.35
C LEU A 31 25.04 -15.43 9.42
N GLU A 32 25.18 -16.65 8.92
CA GLU A 32 24.09 -17.62 8.74
C GLU A 32 23.27 -17.88 10.02
N PRO A 33 23.85 -18.06 11.22
CA PRO A 33 23.05 -18.28 12.43
C PRO A 33 22.10 -17.13 12.73
N ARG A 34 22.54 -15.89 12.49
CA ARG A 34 21.71 -14.69 12.64
C ARG A 34 20.64 -14.59 11.56
N VAL A 35 20.94 -15.05 10.35
CA VAL A 35 19.96 -15.11 9.26
C VAL A 35 18.86 -16.11 9.60
N ARG A 36 19.23 -17.31 10.06
CA ARG A 36 18.27 -18.33 10.49
C ARG A 36 17.36 -17.84 11.61
N ALA A 37 17.91 -17.08 12.57
CA ALA A 37 17.13 -16.46 13.64
C ALA A 37 16.13 -15.37 13.18
N CYS A 38 16.20 -14.91 11.92
CA CYS A 38 15.22 -13.98 11.37
C CYS A 38 13.94 -14.66 10.86
N TYR A 39 13.90 -15.99 10.74
CA TYR A 39 12.75 -16.73 10.24
C TYR A 39 12.06 -17.47 11.38
N ALA A 40 10.73 -17.39 11.43
CA ALA A 40 9.94 -18.11 12.42
C ALA A 40 9.96 -19.63 12.19
N ASN A 41 9.99 -20.05 10.93
CA ASN A 41 10.02 -21.45 10.54
C ASN A 41 11.45 -22.00 10.49
N ILE A 42 11.58 -23.29 10.78
CA ILE A 42 12.83 -24.01 10.62
C ILE A 42 13.18 -24.08 9.13
N ILE A 43 14.35 -23.56 8.76
CA ILE A 43 14.88 -23.70 7.41
C ILE A 43 15.47 -25.11 7.26
N GLU A 44 14.82 -25.97 6.47
CA GLU A 44 15.25 -27.34 6.17
C GLU A 44 16.43 -27.41 5.17
N LEU A 45 17.41 -26.53 5.34
CA LEU A 45 18.66 -26.52 4.58
C LEU A 45 19.84 -26.71 5.53
N THR A 46 20.83 -27.49 5.09
CA THR A 46 22.10 -27.59 5.80
C THR A 46 22.80 -26.24 5.84
N HIS A 47 23.72 -26.05 6.79
CA HIS A 47 24.49 -24.80 6.89
C HIS A 47 25.16 -24.42 5.56
N ASP A 48 25.78 -25.37 4.87
CA ASP A 48 26.46 -25.11 3.60
C ASP A 48 25.48 -24.79 2.45
N GLN A 49 24.32 -25.44 2.41
CA GLN A 49 23.27 -25.13 1.45
C GLN A 49 22.72 -23.71 1.65
N LEU A 50 22.41 -23.34 2.89
CA LEU A 50 21.88 -22.02 3.20
C LEU A 50 22.91 -20.91 2.92
N VAL A 51 24.18 -21.13 3.26
CA VAL A 51 25.27 -20.20 2.92
C VAL A 51 25.36 -19.96 1.41
N LYS A 52 25.23 -21.02 0.60
CA LYS A 52 25.21 -20.90 -0.86
C LYS A 52 24.02 -20.07 -1.34
N VAL A 53 22.82 -20.33 -0.82
CA VAL A 53 21.60 -19.59 -1.18
C VAL A 53 21.77 -18.11 -0.83
N ILE A 54 22.15 -17.79 0.42
CA ILE A 54 22.36 -16.41 0.87
C ILE A 54 23.36 -15.69 -0.02
N LEU A 55 24.51 -16.30 -0.28
CA LEU A 55 25.59 -15.67 -1.05
C LEU A 55 25.16 -15.39 -2.50
N VAL A 56 24.55 -16.38 -3.17
CA VAL A 56 24.11 -16.25 -4.56
C VAL A 56 23.00 -15.21 -4.68
N ASP A 57 22.01 -15.26 -3.79
CA ASP A 57 20.84 -14.37 -3.87
C ASP A 57 21.19 -12.93 -3.47
N ALA A 58 22.02 -12.73 -2.44
CA ALA A 58 22.49 -11.41 -2.08
C ALA A 58 23.34 -10.78 -3.19
N ALA A 59 24.26 -11.53 -3.77
CA ALA A 59 25.07 -11.06 -4.89
C ALA A 59 24.20 -10.72 -6.12
N PHE A 60 23.19 -11.55 -6.42
CA PHE A 60 22.23 -11.27 -7.48
C PHE A 60 21.50 -9.94 -7.26
N ILE A 61 20.95 -9.72 -6.06
CA ILE A 61 20.23 -8.50 -5.68
C ILE A 61 21.14 -7.27 -5.79
N LEU A 62 22.35 -7.35 -5.22
CA LEU A 62 23.28 -6.21 -5.22
C LEU A 62 23.73 -5.86 -6.64
N GLU A 63 24.05 -6.86 -7.47
CA GLU A 63 24.42 -6.65 -8.87
C GLU A 63 23.24 -6.11 -9.69
N LEU A 64 22.01 -6.57 -9.41
CA LEU A 64 20.80 -6.06 -10.03
C LEU A 64 20.60 -4.57 -9.73
N PHE A 65 20.66 -4.19 -8.45
CA PHE A 65 20.47 -2.80 -8.07
C PHE A 65 21.57 -1.90 -8.61
N TRP A 66 22.82 -2.40 -8.63
CA TRP A 66 23.94 -1.73 -9.25
C TRP A 66 23.69 -1.39 -10.72
N ARG A 67 23.32 -2.39 -11.52
CA ARG A 67 23.06 -2.24 -12.96
C ARG A 67 21.86 -1.33 -13.24
N CYS A 68 20.83 -1.41 -12.40
CA CYS A 68 19.69 -0.50 -12.49
C CYS A 68 20.12 0.96 -12.25
N HIS A 69 21.01 1.21 -11.29
CA HIS A 69 21.46 2.56 -10.97
C HIS A 69 22.41 3.15 -12.02
N PHE A 70 23.45 2.42 -12.43
CA PHE A 70 24.46 2.93 -13.36
C PHE A 70 24.07 2.83 -14.84
N GLY A 71 22.89 2.27 -15.14
CA GLY A 71 22.28 2.36 -16.48
C GLY A 71 23.05 1.59 -17.58
N ALA A 72 22.92 2.09 -18.82
CA ALA A 72 23.32 1.41 -20.05
C ALA A 72 24.81 1.06 -20.16
N ASN A 73 25.69 1.79 -19.47
CA ASN A 73 27.14 1.60 -19.54
C ASN A 73 27.62 0.30 -18.86
N CYS A 74 26.75 -0.35 -18.07
CA CYS A 74 27.03 -1.64 -17.43
C CYS A 74 26.21 -2.79 -18.02
N ARG A 75 25.47 -2.54 -19.11
CA ARG A 75 24.57 -3.51 -19.74
C ARG A 75 25.27 -4.18 -20.92
N THR A 76 25.19 -5.49 -20.94
CA THR A 76 25.54 -6.34 -22.08
C THR A 76 24.31 -6.60 -22.94
N ASP A 77 24.49 -7.02 -24.19
CA ASP A 77 23.38 -7.35 -25.10
C ASP A 77 22.41 -8.39 -24.52
N GLU A 78 22.91 -9.31 -23.69
CA GLU A 78 22.10 -10.31 -22.99
C GLU A 78 21.35 -9.75 -21.76
N ASP A 79 21.74 -8.60 -21.19
CA ASP A 79 20.97 -7.90 -20.15
C ASP A 79 19.69 -7.27 -20.71
N SER A 80 19.62 -7.11 -22.05
CA SER A 80 18.39 -6.69 -22.74
C SER A 80 17.21 -7.62 -22.45
N VAL A 81 17.45 -8.88 -22.05
CA VAL A 81 16.39 -9.83 -21.68
C VAL A 81 15.81 -9.52 -20.30
N LEU A 82 16.64 -9.28 -19.29
CA LEU A 82 16.21 -8.97 -17.91
C LEU A 82 15.61 -7.57 -17.77
N LEU A 83 16.01 -6.66 -18.66
CA LEU A 83 15.49 -5.30 -18.71
C LEU A 83 14.25 -5.16 -19.59
N LYS A 84 13.73 -6.26 -20.15
CA LYS A 84 12.39 -6.23 -20.74
C LYS A 84 11.42 -5.80 -19.63
N PRO A 85 10.53 -4.82 -19.89
CA PRO A 85 9.67 -4.26 -18.84
C PRO A 85 8.93 -5.31 -18.02
N TRP A 86 8.32 -6.30 -18.68
CA TRP A 86 7.58 -7.37 -18.00
C TRP A 86 8.44 -8.19 -17.04
N LEU A 87 9.66 -8.60 -17.45
CA LEU A 87 10.53 -9.42 -16.61
C LEU A 87 11.11 -8.60 -15.45
N SER A 88 11.43 -7.33 -15.69
CA SER A 88 11.82 -6.41 -14.61
C SER A 88 10.71 -6.24 -13.57
N THR A 89 9.45 -6.15 -14.01
CA THR A 89 8.30 -6.10 -13.11
C THR A 89 8.15 -7.39 -12.33
N THR A 90 8.21 -8.56 -12.99
CA THR A 90 8.16 -9.87 -12.31
C THR A 90 9.27 -10.00 -11.26
N LEU A 91 10.52 -9.65 -11.60
CA LEU A 91 11.64 -9.69 -10.64
C LEU A 91 11.41 -8.77 -9.45
N ARG A 92 10.85 -7.58 -9.68
CA ARG A 92 10.53 -6.65 -8.61
C ARG A 92 9.47 -7.25 -7.69
N MET A 93 8.41 -7.86 -8.24
CA MET A 93 7.38 -8.53 -7.46
C MET A 93 7.92 -9.73 -6.68
N ASP A 94 8.76 -10.56 -7.30
CA ASP A 94 9.43 -11.67 -6.62
C ASP A 94 10.24 -11.19 -5.41
N LEU A 95 10.93 -10.06 -5.52
CA LEU A 95 11.69 -9.47 -4.41
C LEU A 95 10.81 -8.88 -3.30
N LEU A 96 9.49 -8.80 -3.48
CA LEU A 96 8.54 -8.31 -2.47
C LEU A 96 7.80 -9.42 -1.74
N LEU A 97 7.82 -10.64 -2.28
CA LEU A 97 7.24 -11.82 -1.65
C LEU A 97 7.96 -12.11 -0.33
N LEU A 98 7.19 -12.30 0.74
CA LEU A 98 7.71 -12.58 2.08
C LEU A 98 8.58 -13.84 2.14
N GLU A 99 8.22 -14.86 1.37
CA GLU A 99 8.98 -16.10 1.22
C GLU A 99 10.36 -15.90 0.56
N ASN A 100 10.55 -14.80 -0.16
CA ASN A 100 11.76 -14.50 -0.91
C ASN A 100 12.53 -13.29 -0.34
N GLN A 101 12.37 -13.02 0.96
CA GLN A 101 13.08 -11.93 1.64
C GLN A 101 14.42 -12.40 2.21
N LEU A 102 15.49 -11.68 1.88
CA LEU A 102 16.73 -11.72 2.66
C LEU A 102 16.73 -10.58 3.70
N PRO A 103 17.18 -10.82 4.95
CA PRO A 103 17.36 -9.75 5.91
C PRO A 103 18.31 -8.68 5.36
N PHE A 104 17.86 -7.42 5.35
CA PHE A 104 18.57 -6.30 4.73
C PHE A 104 19.96 -6.07 5.32
N PHE A 105 20.17 -6.45 6.59
CA PHE A 105 21.49 -6.37 7.23
C PHE A 105 22.54 -7.22 6.52
N VAL A 106 22.14 -8.35 5.92
CA VAL A 106 23.03 -9.24 5.15
C VAL A 106 23.50 -8.50 3.90
N LEU A 107 22.55 -7.92 3.15
CA LEU A 107 22.85 -7.09 1.97
C LEU A 107 23.78 -5.93 2.35
N LYS A 108 23.50 -5.22 3.46
CA LYS A 108 24.33 -4.12 3.96
C LYS A 108 25.76 -4.56 4.28
N LYS A 109 25.92 -5.72 4.92
CA LYS A 109 27.25 -6.28 5.27
C LYS A 109 28.03 -6.69 4.03
N ILE A 110 27.39 -7.42 3.12
CA ILE A 110 28.00 -7.86 1.86
C ILE A 110 28.37 -6.65 1.00
N PHE A 111 27.46 -5.68 0.86
CA PHE A 111 27.71 -4.44 0.13
C PHE A 111 28.92 -3.68 0.65
N LYS A 112 28.97 -3.44 1.97
CA LYS A 112 30.10 -2.74 2.61
C LYS A 112 31.41 -3.46 2.35
N ARG A 113 31.40 -4.80 2.42
CA ARG A 113 32.60 -5.63 2.23
C ARG A 113 33.02 -5.73 0.76
N ALA A 114 32.08 -5.79 -0.18
CA ALA A 114 32.35 -5.90 -1.61
C ALA A 114 32.92 -4.60 -2.21
N PHE A 115 32.43 -3.46 -1.73
CA PHE A 115 32.73 -2.16 -2.32
C PHE A 115 33.62 -1.28 -1.42
N VAL A 116 34.40 -1.86 -0.50
CA VAL A 116 35.30 -1.13 0.42
C VAL A 116 36.20 -0.15 -0.33
N SER A 117 36.81 -0.59 -1.43
CA SER A 117 37.75 0.21 -2.24
C SER A 117 37.08 1.30 -3.08
N GLN A 118 35.76 1.25 -3.23
CA GLN A 118 34.98 2.20 -4.01
C GLN A 118 34.27 3.24 -3.12
N GLN A 119 34.42 3.15 -1.79
CA GLN A 119 33.88 4.11 -0.81
C GLN A 119 34.63 5.46 -0.82
N ASN A 120 34.82 6.06 -1.99
CA ASN A 120 35.00 7.51 -2.09
C ASN A 120 33.68 8.21 -1.70
N ARG A 121 33.73 9.51 -1.34
CA ARG A 121 32.53 10.25 -0.86
C ARG A 121 31.33 10.21 -1.83
N ASP A 122 31.57 10.01 -3.12
CA ASP A 122 30.54 10.10 -4.17
C ASP A 122 29.88 8.75 -4.51
N PHE A 123 30.29 7.66 -3.86
CA PHE A 123 29.72 6.36 -4.17
C PHE A 123 28.32 6.16 -3.56
N PRO A 124 27.32 5.73 -4.34
CA PRO A 124 25.97 5.57 -3.82
C PRO A 124 25.90 4.53 -2.69
N SER A 125 25.16 4.85 -1.63
CA SER A 125 24.89 3.89 -0.57
C SER A 125 23.94 2.78 -1.04
N LEU A 126 23.96 1.62 -0.36
CA LEU A 126 22.96 0.58 -0.60
C LEU A 126 21.52 1.09 -0.47
N LEU A 127 21.29 2.07 0.42
CA LEU A 127 19.99 2.70 0.58
C LEU A 127 19.59 3.46 -0.67
N LYS A 128 20.53 4.22 -1.29
CA LYS A 128 20.29 4.90 -2.57
C LYS A 128 19.96 3.90 -3.68
N PHE A 129 20.71 2.81 -3.79
CA PHE A 129 20.43 1.75 -4.77
C PHE A 129 19.04 1.14 -4.58
N THR A 130 18.69 0.79 -3.35
CA THR A 130 17.37 0.22 -3.03
C THR A 130 16.24 1.21 -3.33
N PHE A 131 16.37 2.48 -2.94
CA PHE A 131 15.37 3.51 -3.22
C PHE A 131 15.20 3.77 -4.72
N CYS A 132 16.29 3.77 -5.50
CA CYS A 132 16.19 3.91 -6.96
C CYS A 132 15.46 2.72 -7.60
N TYR A 133 15.72 1.50 -7.12
CA TYR A 133 15.11 0.30 -7.69
C TYR A 133 13.59 0.22 -7.43
N PHE A 134 13.15 0.67 -6.27
CA PHE A 134 11.74 0.69 -5.85
C PHE A 134 11.10 2.08 -5.93
N ALA A 135 11.65 2.99 -6.74
CA ALA A 135 11.20 4.38 -6.82
C ALA A 135 9.71 4.52 -7.17
N ASP A 136 9.18 3.62 -8.00
CA ASP A 136 7.77 3.58 -8.42
C ASP A 136 6.80 3.43 -7.21
N TYR A 137 7.25 2.81 -6.12
CA TYR A 137 6.44 2.63 -4.90
C TYR A 137 6.64 3.75 -3.89
N ASN A 138 7.68 4.58 -4.02
CA ASN A 138 7.97 5.70 -3.13
C ASN A 138 7.13 6.94 -3.51
N ARG A 139 5.80 6.80 -3.49
CA ARG A 139 4.86 7.87 -3.85
C ARG A 139 5.03 9.12 -2.98
N GLU A 140 5.41 8.92 -1.72
CA GLU A 140 5.59 10.03 -0.77
C GLU A 140 6.93 10.74 -0.93
N GLY A 141 7.77 10.30 -1.87
CA GLY A 141 9.02 10.97 -2.21
C GLY A 141 10.02 10.98 -1.06
N LEU A 142 10.01 9.93 -0.23
CA LEU A 142 10.97 9.80 0.87
C LEU A 142 12.39 9.90 0.32
N ASP A 143 13.18 10.79 0.92
CA ASP A 143 14.56 10.95 0.52
C ASP A 143 15.47 10.01 1.33
N HIS A 144 16.22 9.19 0.60
CA HIS A 144 17.26 8.32 1.14
C HIS A 144 18.32 9.07 1.97
N THR A 145 18.62 10.35 1.69
CA THR A 145 19.65 11.09 2.46
C THR A 145 19.14 11.49 3.84
N ALA A 146 17.91 12.02 3.91
CA ALA A 146 17.23 12.33 5.17
C ALA A 146 16.91 11.08 6.02
N ASN A 147 16.84 9.92 5.37
CA ASN A 147 16.52 8.63 6.00
C ASN A 147 17.73 7.69 6.13
N CYS A 148 18.96 8.21 6.17
CA CYS A 148 20.18 7.39 6.24
C CYS A 148 20.25 6.47 7.49
N GLY A 149 19.54 6.83 8.56
CA GLY A 149 19.40 6.06 9.80
C GLY A 149 18.22 5.09 9.82
N MET A 150 17.44 5.00 8.74
CA MET A 150 16.28 4.11 8.67
C MET A 150 16.71 2.65 8.81
N GLU A 151 16.20 2.00 9.85
CA GLU A 151 16.30 0.55 9.98
C GLU A 151 15.27 -0.10 9.05
N ILE A 152 15.77 -0.94 8.14
CA ILE A 152 14.98 -1.73 7.19
C ILE A 152 15.22 -3.18 7.55
N LYS A 153 14.15 -3.95 7.81
CA LYS A 153 14.25 -5.39 8.04
C LYS A 153 14.49 -6.15 6.73
N HIS A 154 13.67 -5.88 5.71
CA HIS A 154 13.76 -6.40 4.34
C HIS A 154 12.92 -5.52 3.39
N PHE A 155 12.73 -5.91 2.12
CA PHE A 155 12.12 -5.04 1.11
C PHE A 155 10.64 -4.75 1.36
N THR A 156 9.86 -5.73 1.82
CA THR A 156 8.45 -5.49 2.21
C THR A 156 8.33 -4.45 3.33
N ASP A 157 9.24 -4.44 4.32
CA ASP A 157 9.29 -3.41 5.37
C ASP A 157 9.60 -2.02 4.77
N LEU A 158 10.49 -1.96 3.77
CA LEU A 158 10.76 -0.72 3.05
C LEU A 158 9.51 -0.19 2.33
N LEU A 159 8.77 -1.05 1.61
CA LEU A 159 7.56 -0.63 0.90
C LEU A 159 6.46 -0.20 1.87
N ARG A 160 6.33 -0.89 3.00
CA ARG A 160 5.47 -0.43 4.09
C ARG A 160 5.86 0.98 4.52
N LYS A 161 7.14 1.24 4.79
CA LYS A 161 7.64 2.59 5.16
C LYS A 161 7.40 3.64 4.07
N PHE A 162 7.44 3.26 2.79
CA PHE A 162 7.08 4.16 1.69
C PHE A 162 5.62 4.63 1.72
N HIS A 163 4.73 3.93 2.39
CA HIS A 163 3.32 4.31 2.53
C HIS A 163 3.00 5.00 3.87
N LEU A 164 3.93 4.98 4.83
CA LEU A 164 3.71 5.59 6.14
C LEU A 164 4.06 7.08 6.12
N PRO A 165 3.29 7.91 6.86
CA PRO A 165 3.75 9.23 7.21
C PRO A 165 4.99 9.18 8.13
N PRO A 166 5.69 10.32 8.28
CA PRO A 166 6.74 10.48 9.29
C PRO A 166 6.29 9.99 10.67
N MET A 167 7.22 9.41 11.43
CA MET A 167 6.92 8.77 12.72
C MET A 167 6.26 9.73 13.72
N ASP A 168 6.59 11.02 13.67
CA ASP A 168 6.00 12.08 14.50
C ASP A 168 4.51 12.35 14.18
N LYS A 169 4.02 11.87 13.03
CA LYS A 169 2.62 12.00 12.60
C LYS A 169 1.82 10.72 12.74
N LEU A 170 2.46 9.61 13.12
CA LEU A 170 1.75 8.37 13.36
C LEU A 170 1.00 8.49 14.68
N SER A 171 -0.32 8.37 14.60
CA SER A 171 -1.17 8.39 15.79
C SER A 171 -0.97 7.13 16.63
N ASP A 172 -1.25 7.28 17.91
CA ASP A 172 -1.35 6.16 18.84
C ASP A 172 -2.45 5.19 18.39
N ARG A 173 -2.34 3.96 18.86
CA ARG A 173 -3.31 2.89 18.63
C ARG A 173 -3.98 2.57 19.96
N THR A 174 -5.24 2.18 19.87
CA THR A 174 -6.02 1.75 21.04
C THR A 174 -6.57 0.38 20.80
N ASP A 175 -6.55 -0.43 21.86
CA ASP A 175 -7.38 -1.61 21.93
C ASP A 175 -8.83 -1.10 22.00
N SER A 176 -9.64 -1.48 21.03
CA SER A 176 -11.04 -1.07 20.95
C SER A 176 -11.87 -2.34 20.87
N ASP A 177 -12.59 -2.65 21.95
CA ASP A 177 -13.56 -3.74 21.98
C ASP A 177 -14.81 -3.42 21.12
N LYS A 178 -14.89 -2.22 20.55
CA LYS A 178 -16.01 -1.82 19.71
C LYS A 178 -15.86 -2.47 18.33
N VAL A 179 -16.83 -3.32 17.98
CA VAL A 179 -17.07 -3.70 16.58
C VAL A 179 -17.60 -2.47 15.86
N ILE A 180 -16.76 -1.86 15.02
CA ILE A 180 -17.14 -0.66 14.26
C ILE A 180 -17.32 -1.06 12.81
N HIS A 181 -18.57 -1.07 12.38
CA HIS A 181 -18.95 -1.26 10.99
C HIS A 181 -19.06 0.12 10.33
N LEU A 182 -18.52 0.24 9.13
CA LEU A 182 -18.65 1.42 8.27
C LEU A 182 -19.61 1.14 7.11
N HIS A 183 -20.29 2.19 6.67
CA HIS A 183 -21.16 2.16 5.49
C HIS A 183 -20.38 2.22 4.19
N THR A 184 -20.90 1.56 3.16
CA THR A 184 -20.26 1.51 1.83
C THR A 184 -20.28 2.87 1.13
N ALA A 185 -19.47 3.04 0.08
CA ALA A 185 -19.41 4.29 -0.68
C ALA A 185 -20.78 4.70 -1.23
N ILE A 186 -21.57 3.74 -1.76
CA ILE A 186 -22.92 4.02 -2.27
C ILE A 186 -23.89 4.45 -1.17
N GLU A 187 -23.82 3.83 0.01
CA GLU A 187 -24.67 4.18 1.15
C GLU A 187 -24.37 5.60 1.66
N LEU A 188 -23.09 5.92 1.82
CA LEU A 188 -22.64 7.24 2.24
C LEU A 188 -23.05 8.34 1.24
N VAL A 189 -22.89 8.09 -0.07
CA VAL A 189 -23.37 9.01 -1.13
C VAL A 189 -24.90 9.14 -1.10
N GLY A 190 -25.61 8.03 -0.83
CA GLY A 190 -27.05 8.01 -0.59
C GLY A 190 -27.45 9.01 0.50
N ALA A 191 -26.78 8.96 1.65
CA ALA A 191 -26.97 9.86 2.79
C ALA A 191 -26.48 11.31 2.56
N GLY A 192 -25.88 11.60 1.40
CA GLY A 192 -25.46 12.95 1.00
C GLY A 192 -24.01 13.29 1.28
N LEU A 193 -23.18 12.29 1.61
CA LEU A 193 -21.72 12.46 1.69
C LEU A 193 -21.15 12.74 0.30
N LYS A 194 -20.09 13.54 0.25
CA LYS A 194 -19.32 13.80 -0.96
C LYS A 194 -17.92 13.23 -0.83
N PHE A 195 -17.52 12.44 -1.81
CA PHE A 195 -16.15 11.98 -1.95
C PHE A 195 -15.33 12.99 -2.76
N LYS A 196 -14.07 13.19 -2.37
CA LYS A 196 -13.11 14.07 -3.05
C LYS A 196 -11.70 13.50 -2.96
N VAL A 197 -10.89 13.70 -4.01
CA VAL A 197 -9.46 13.39 -3.93
C VAL A 197 -8.78 14.34 -2.96
N ALA A 198 -7.98 13.80 -2.05
CA ALA A 198 -7.19 14.61 -1.12
C ALA A 198 -6.26 15.57 -1.87
N SER A 199 -6.23 16.82 -1.43
CA SER A 199 -5.45 17.88 -2.08
C SER A 199 -3.93 17.66 -1.96
N SER A 200 -3.52 16.96 -0.91
CA SER A 200 -2.13 16.56 -0.65
C SER A 200 -1.92 15.11 -1.12
N LYS A 201 -1.04 14.92 -2.10
CA LYS A 201 -0.64 13.58 -2.58
C LYS A 201 0.37 12.87 -1.66
N LYS A 202 0.60 13.39 -0.44
CA LYS A 202 1.81 13.05 0.35
C LYS A 202 1.73 11.82 1.23
N TYR A 203 0.56 11.26 1.56
CA TYR A 203 0.46 10.04 2.37
C TYR A 203 -0.80 9.27 1.98
N LEU A 204 -0.64 8.00 1.59
CA LEU A 204 -1.74 7.07 1.31
C LEU A 204 -2.79 7.01 2.43
N LEU A 205 -2.35 7.15 3.68
CA LEU A 205 -3.18 7.00 4.89
C LEU A 205 -3.90 8.29 5.34
N ASP A 206 -3.73 9.41 4.64
CA ASP A 206 -4.28 10.72 5.04
C ASP A 206 -5.74 10.89 4.60
N LEU A 207 -6.64 10.13 5.22
CA LEU A 207 -8.10 10.26 5.02
C LEU A 207 -8.65 11.35 5.93
N LYS A 208 -9.51 12.23 5.42
CA LYS A 208 -10.08 13.34 6.21
C LYS A 208 -11.57 13.48 5.98
N PHE A 209 -12.35 13.45 7.05
CA PHE A 209 -13.77 13.75 7.00
C PHE A 209 -14.07 15.11 7.63
N SER A 210 -14.64 16.02 6.85
CA SER A 210 -15.12 17.31 7.37
C SER A 210 -16.23 17.85 6.48
N ASN A 211 -17.20 18.56 7.05
CA ASN A 211 -18.26 19.24 6.29
C ASN A 211 -19.00 18.34 5.28
N LYS A 212 -19.28 17.08 5.66
CA LYS A 212 -19.90 16.05 4.80
C LYS A 212 -19.06 15.64 3.59
N VAL A 213 -17.76 15.96 3.59
CA VAL A 213 -16.79 15.58 2.55
C VAL A 213 -15.79 14.61 3.15
N LEU A 214 -15.63 13.45 2.51
CA LEU A 214 -14.56 12.51 2.79
C LEU A 214 -13.48 12.68 1.70
N GLU A 215 -12.32 13.21 2.12
CA GLU A 215 -11.13 13.31 1.29
C GLU A 215 -10.29 12.04 1.43
N ILE A 216 -9.97 11.41 0.30
CA ILE A 216 -9.15 10.18 0.24
C ILE A 216 -8.02 10.40 -0.77
N PRO A 217 -6.76 10.04 -0.43
CA PRO A 217 -5.66 10.03 -1.38
C PRO A 217 -5.94 9.11 -2.58
N GLN A 218 -5.43 9.49 -3.76
CA GLN A 218 -5.63 8.69 -4.97
C GLN A 218 -4.89 7.35 -4.89
N LEU A 219 -5.61 6.26 -5.15
CA LEU A 219 -5.08 4.90 -5.26
C LEU A 219 -5.14 4.41 -6.71
N VAL A 220 -4.02 3.91 -7.22
CA VAL A 220 -3.98 3.14 -8.47
C VAL A 220 -4.10 1.66 -8.10
N VAL A 221 -4.99 0.95 -8.76
CA VAL A 221 -5.26 -0.48 -8.56
C VAL A 221 -4.95 -1.21 -9.86
N ASP A 222 -4.04 -2.17 -9.79
CA ASP A 222 -3.54 -2.99 -10.90
C ASP A 222 -3.35 -4.46 -10.49
N ASP A 223 -2.90 -5.29 -11.41
CA ASP A 223 -2.69 -6.74 -11.20
C ASP A 223 -1.71 -7.07 -10.08
N HIS A 224 -0.88 -6.11 -9.64
CA HIS A 224 0.14 -6.30 -8.61
C HIS A 224 -0.33 -5.85 -7.23
N THR A 225 -1.45 -5.13 -7.16
CA THR A 225 -1.98 -4.51 -5.94
C THR A 225 -2.30 -5.54 -4.86
N ASP A 226 -2.89 -6.67 -5.22
CA ASP A 226 -3.21 -7.76 -4.28
C ASP A 226 -1.93 -8.32 -3.64
N THR A 227 -0.96 -8.74 -4.47
CA THR A 227 0.31 -9.30 -3.99
C THR A 227 1.04 -8.29 -3.11
N LEU A 228 1.09 -7.03 -3.52
CA LEU A 228 1.76 -5.97 -2.76
C LEU A 228 1.14 -5.81 -1.36
N PHE A 229 -0.17 -5.60 -1.27
CA PHE A 229 -0.81 -5.35 0.01
C PHE A 229 -0.83 -6.61 0.88
N ARG A 230 -1.07 -7.81 0.36
CA ARG A 230 -1.00 -9.05 1.16
C ARG A 230 0.35 -9.24 1.83
N ASN A 231 1.45 -9.00 1.11
CA ASN A 231 2.78 -9.12 1.69
C ASN A 231 3.04 -8.04 2.77
N ILE A 232 2.56 -6.82 2.57
CA ILE A 232 2.66 -5.76 3.58
C ILE A 232 1.80 -6.08 4.82
N LEU A 233 0.56 -6.54 4.62
CA LEU A 233 -0.35 -6.89 5.70
C LEU A 233 0.20 -8.07 6.53
N ALA A 234 0.68 -9.12 5.86
CA ALA A 234 1.34 -10.22 6.54
C ALA A 234 2.60 -9.74 7.31
N PHE A 235 3.39 -8.82 6.74
CA PHE A 235 4.51 -8.23 7.48
C PHE A 235 4.05 -7.50 8.74
N GLU A 236 2.99 -6.67 8.66
CA GLU A 236 2.43 -5.98 9.82
C GLU A 236 1.98 -6.96 10.91
N GLN A 237 1.23 -7.99 10.53
CA GLN A 237 0.72 -9.03 11.44
C GLN A 237 1.85 -9.75 12.19
N PHE A 238 2.89 -10.19 11.49
CA PHE A 238 3.94 -11.02 12.09
C PHE A 238 5.05 -10.22 12.80
N HIS A 239 5.37 -9.01 12.32
CA HIS A 239 6.56 -8.29 12.78
C HIS A 239 6.26 -7.04 13.59
N CYS A 240 5.09 -6.43 13.41
CA CYS A 240 4.73 -5.14 14.00
C CYS A 240 3.21 -5.03 14.25
N PRO A 241 2.58 -5.96 14.99
CA PRO A 241 1.12 -5.98 15.18
C PRO A 241 0.61 -4.66 15.78
N ASP A 242 1.37 -4.05 16.70
CA ASP A 242 1.07 -2.76 17.33
C ASP A 242 1.35 -1.54 16.44
N LYS A 243 1.66 -1.74 15.16
CA LYS A 243 1.89 -0.67 14.18
C LYS A 243 1.19 -0.99 12.85
N SER A 244 0.04 -1.65 12.88
CA SER A 244 -0.66 -2.11 11.67
C SER A 244 -1.46 -0.99 10.97
N TYR A 245 -0.77 0.04 10.48
CA TYR A 245 -1.39 1.23 9.90
C TYR A 245 -1.90 1.02 8.47
N ILE A 246 -1.22 0.15 7.70
CA ILE A 246 -1.68 -0.20 6.36
C ILE A 246 -2.93 -1.07 6.46
N LEU A 247 -3.00 -1.96 7.45
CA LEU A 247 -4.20 -2.72 7.77
C LEU A 247 -5.42 -1.81 8.01
N ASP A 248 -5.30 -0.77 8.82
CA ASP A 248 -6.44 0.14 9.08
C ASP A 248 -6.94 0.82 7.79
N TYR A 249 -6.01 1.22 6.91
CA TYR A 249 -6.35 1.79 5.61
C TYR A 249 -7.07 0.78 4.72
N ILE A 250 -6.54 -0.44 4.58
CA ILE A 250 -7.17 -1.50 3.78
C ILE A 250 -8.53 -1.87 4.36
N GLY A 251 -8.67 -1.95 5.70
CA GLY A 251 -9.95 -2.10 6.40
C GLY A 251 -10.96 -1.02 6.04
N THR A 252 -10.52 0.24 5.96
CA THR A 252 -11.40 1.32 5.51
C THR A 252 -11.82 1.16 4.06
N MET A 253 -10.88 0.81 3.17
CA MET A 253 -11.16 0.63 1.75
C MET A 253 -12.11 -0.55 1.51
N ASP A 254 -11.95 -1.64 2.24
CA ASP A 254 -12.83 -2.82 2.25
C ASP A 254 -14.27 -2.44 2.65
N PHE A 255 -14.45 -1.71 3.75
CA PHE A 255 -15.79 -1.23 4.12
C PHE A 255 -16.41 -0.32 3.06
N LEU A 256 -15.61 0.58 2.47
CA LEU A 256 -16.11 1.48 1.44
C LEU A 256 -16.46 0.76 0.13
N ILE A 257 -15.79 -0.36 -0.17
CA ILE A 257 -15.87 -1.08 -1.45
C ILE A 257 -16.43 -2.47 -1.23
N ASN A 258 -17.74 -2.60 -1.30
CA ASN A 258 -18.38 -3.91 -1.24
C ASN A 258 -18.74 -4.43 -2.65
N THR A 259 -19.08 -3.54 -3.58
CA THR A 259 -19.60 -3.88 -4.92
C THR A 259 -18.94 -3.07 -6.04
N ALA A 260 -19.13 -3.49 -7.29
CA ALA A 260 -18.70 -2.73 -8.47
C ALA A 260 -19.24 -1.30 -8.52
N GLN A 261 -20.42 -1.03 -7.95
CA GLN A 261 -20.98 0.33 -7.89
C GLN A 261 -20.19 1.23 -6.93
N ASP A 262 -19.66 0.67 -5.85
CA ASP A 262 -18.80 1.41 -4.92
C ASP A 262 -17.47 1.79 -5.60
N VAL A 263 -16.88 0.84 -6.34
CA VAL A 263 -15.70 1.09 -7.18
C VAL A 263 -15.99 2.19 -8.20
N GLU A 264 -17.12 2.10 -8.91
CA GLU A 264 -17.52 3.10 -9.91
C GLU A 264 -17.59 4.51 -9.29
N ILE A 265 -18.18 4.65 -8.11
CA ILE A 265 -18.24 5.94 -7.39
C ILE A 265 -16.83 6.48 -7.13
N LEU A 266 -15.91 5.65 -6.62
CA LEU A 266 -14.54 6.07 -6.31
C LEU A 266 -13.74 6.42 -7.58
N VAL A 267 -13.95 5.68 -8.67
CA VAL A 267 -13.36 5.95 -9.99
C VAL A 267 -13.87 7.26 -10.57
N GLN A 268 -15.18 7.50 -10.55
CA GLN A 268 -15.79 8.75 -11.02
C GLN A 268 -15.30 9.98 -10.24
N LYS A 269 -14.94 9.78 -8.97
CA LYS A 269 -14.38 10.84 -8.12
C LYS A 269 -12.88 10.99 -8.24
N GLY A 270 -12.22 10.15 -9.04
CA GLY A 270 -10.76 10.14 -9.23
C GLY A 270 -9.98 9.66 -8.02
N ILE A 271 -10.66 9.11 -7.00
CA ILE A 271 -10.03 8.53 -5.80
C ILE A 271 -9.38 7.20 -6.19
N MET A 272 -10.01 6.43 -7.06
CA MET A 272 -9.46 5.19 -7.58
C MET A 272 -9.15 5.32 -9.08
N VAL A 273 -7.98 4.85 -9.49
CA VAL A 273 -7.64 4.59 -10.89
C VAL A 273 -7.59 3.08 -11.06
N ASN A 274 -8.63 2.52 -11.68
CA ASN A 274 -8.75 1.07 -11.87
C ASN A 274 -8.10 0.62 -13.19
N TRP A 275 -6.96 -0.07 -13.11
CA TRP A 275 -6.26 -0.66 -14.26
C TRP A 275 -6.57 -2.15 -14.45
N LEU A 276 -7.39 -2.75 -13.59
CA LEU A 276 -7.87 -4.14 -13.77
C LEU A 276 -8.87 -4.27 -14.94
N GLY A 277 -9.41 -3.14 -15.43
CA GLY A 277 -10.37 -3.09 -16.53
C GLY A 277 -11.80 -3.48 -16.16
N ASP A 278 -12.02 -4.00 -14.96
CA ASP A 278 -13.33 -4.41 -14.44
C ASP A 278 -13.54 -3.91 -13.00
N HIS A 279 -14.71 -3.35 -12.73
CA HIS A 279 -15.08 -2.87 -11.40
C HIS A 279 -15.37 -4.03 -10.43
N ASP A 280 -15.90 -5.15 -10.92
CA ASP A 280 -16.13 -6.34 -10.09
C ASP A 280 -14.79 -6.95 -9.65
N ALA A 281 -13.81 -7.05 -10.55
CA ALA A 281 -12.45 -7.45 -10.20
C ALA A 281 -11.84 -6.59 -9.08
N ALA A 282 -11.98 -5.26 -9.15
CA ALA A 282 -11.48 -4.36 -8.12
C ALA A 282 -12.21 -4.53 -6.78
N ALA A 283 -13.54 -4.69 -6.79
CA ALA A 283 -14.31 -4.93 -5.58
C ALA A 283 -13.91 -6.26 -4.92
N ASN A 284 -13.82 -7.32 -5.71
CA ASN A 284 -13.37 -8.63 -5.24
C ASN A 284 -11.94 -8.59 -4.67
N LEU A 285 -11.04 -7.78 -5.24
CA LEU A 285 -9.69 -7.62 -4.70
C LEU A 285 -9.74 -7.13 -3.24
N PHE A 286 -10.44 -6.02 -2.97
CA PHE A 286 -10.50 -5.46 -1.61
C PHE A 286 -11.22 -6.39 -0.63
N ASN A 287 -12.37 -6.95 -1.02
CA ASN A 287 -13.15 -7.90 -0.22
C ASN A 287 -12.35 -9.14 0.22
N ASN A 288 -11.28 -9.50 -0.51
CA ASN A 288 -10.44 -10.66 -0.21
C ASN A 288 -9.10 -10.29 0.44
N LEU A 289 -8.69 -9.02 0.47
CA LEU A 289 -7.37 -8.62 1.01
C LEU A 289 -7.25 -8.90 2.52
N LEU A 290 -8.38 -8.87 3.23
CA LEU A 290 -8.45 -9.02 4.68
C LEU A 290 -8.81 -10.43 5.13
N GLU A 291 -8.95 -11.37 4.19
CA GLU A 291 -9.18 -12.76 4.51
C GLU A 291 -8.03 -13.31 5.39
N ASN A 292 -8.38 -13.94 6.51
CA ASN A 292 -7.43 -14.48 7.49
C ASN A 292 -6.54 -13.44 8.21
N ILE A 293 -6.92 -12.16 8.22
CA ILE A 293 -6.21 -11.11 8.97
C ILE A 293 -6.84 -10.91 10.37
N ILE A 294 -5.99 -10.75 11.39
CA ILE A 294 -6.41 -10.52 12.78
C ILE A 294 -6.32 -9.04 13.11
N TYR A 295 -7.44 -8.47 13.59
CA TYR A 295 -7.50 -7.10 14.10
C TYR A 295 -7.25 -7.09 15.61
N ALA A 296 -6.04 -6.69 16.02
CA ALA A 296 -5.69 -6.59 17.44
C ALA A 296 -6.06 -5.21 18.03
N ASN A 297 -5.87 -4.13 17.26
CA ASN A 297 -6.07 -2.76 17.70
C ASN A 297 -6.30 -1.84 16.48
N LEU A 298 -6.74 -0.60 16.72
CA LEU A 298 -7.05 0.39 15.68
C LEU A 298 -6.34 1.71 15.95
N ASN A 299 -5.88 2.38 14.88
CA ASN A 299 -5.40 3.76 14.96
C ASN A 299 -6.50 4.70 15.46
N VAL A 300 -6.21 5.54 16.46
CA VAL A 300 -7.16 6.49 17.07
C VAL A 300 -7.75 7.46 16.05
N HIS A 301 -6.99 7.89 15.05
CA HIS A 301 -7.48 8.76 13.98
C HIS A 301 -8.51 8.05 13.09
N TYR A 302 -8.30 6.77 12.77
CA TYR A 302 -9.27 5.97 12.02
C TYR A 302 -10.51 5.66 12.87
N LEU A 303 -10.32 5.39 14.16
CA LEU A 303 -11.42 5.24 15.10
C LEU A 303 -12.32 6.50 15.11
N GLN A 304 -11.73 7.69 15.25
CA GLN A 304 -12.48 8.95 15.19
C GLN A 304 -13.17 9.14 13.83
N LEU A 305 -12.46 8.87 12.73
CA LEU A 305 -13.02 8.92 11.39
C LEU A 305 -14.27 8.04 11.27
N TYR A 306 -14.23 6.84 11.84
CA TYR A 306 -15.36 5.92 11.79
C TYR A 306 -16.53 6.39 12.64
N GLU A 307 -16.26 6.88 13.85
CA GLU A 307 -17.30 7.46 14.72
C GLU A 307 -17.98 8.66 14.06
N ASP A 308 -17.22 9.55 13.40
CA ASP A 308 -17.75 10.72 12.71
C ASP A 308 -18.58 10.35 11.46
N LEU A 309 -18.13 9.39 10.67
CA LEU A 309 -18.86 8.89 9.50
C LEU A 309 -20.17 8.20 9.90
N ASN A 310 -20.13 7.39 10.97
CA ASN A 310 -21.31 6.74 11.51
C ASN A 310 -22.27 7.75 12.14
N ALA A 311 -21.79 8.76 12.85
CA ALA A 311 -22.63 9.84 13.37
C ALA A 311 -23.29 10.63 12.23
N PHE A 312 -22.54 10.91 11.16
CA PHE A 312 -23.07 11.53 9.95
C PHE A 312 -24.18 10.69 9.32
N TYR A 313 -23.93 9.40 9.06
CA TYR A 313 -24.91 8.54 8.42
C TYR A 313 -26.14 8.33 9.30
N ASN A 314 -25.96 8.18 10.62
CA ASN A 314 -27.04 7.93 11.57
C ASN A 314 -27.90 9.16 11.90
N ASN A 315 -27.50 10.35 11.47
CA ASN A 315 -28.32 11.56 11.61
C ASN A 315 -29.70 11.35 10.93
N PRO A 316 -30.82 11.59 11.64
CA PRO A 316 -32.17 11.33 11.11
C PRO A 316 -32.47 12.02 9.78
N PHE A 317 -31.95 13.23 9.56
CA PHE A 317 -32.13 13.96 8.31
C PHE A 317 -31.37 13.30 7.15
N ASN A 318 -30.13 12.87 7.38
CA ASN A 318 -29.33 12.20 6.36
C ASN A 318 -29.90 10.80 6.04
N LYS A 319 -30.37 10.06 7.05
CA LYS A 319 -31.14 8.82 6.85
C LYS A 319 -32.41 9.06 6.02
N GLY A 320 -33.16 10.12 6.33
CA GLY A 320 -34.34 10.52 5.58
C GLY A 320 -34.02 10.78 4.10
N ILE A 321 -32.92 11.49 3.82
CA ILE A 321 -32.43 11.71 2.44
C ILE A 321 -32.07 10.40 1.75
N ALA A 322 -31.36 9.50 2.44
CA ALA A 322 -30.98 8.20 1.89
C ALA A 322 -32.22 7.37 1.49
N THR A 323 -33.19 7.28 2.40
CA THR A 323 -34.47 6.59 2.16
C THR A 323 -35.25 7.21 1.01
N LEU A 324 -35.36 8.54 0.97
CA LEU A 324 -36.04 9.25 -0.12
C LEU A 324 -35.39 8.95 -1.48
N LYS A 325 -34.06 8.98 -1.55
CA LYS A 325 -33.34 8.68 -2.79
C LYS A 325 -33.54 7.23 -3.22
N ARG A 326 -33.39 6.29 -2.30
CA ARG A 326 -33.49 4.84 -2.57
C ARG A 326 -34.89 4.46 -3.05
N ASP A 327 -35.93 4.93 -2.37
CA ASP A 327 -37.29 4.43 -2.57
C ASP A 327 -38.04 5.21 -3.68
N TYR A 328 -37.76 6.51 -3.79
CA TYR A 328 -38.49 7.45 -4.64
C TYR A 328 -37.67 8.10 -5.76
N CYS A 329 -36.33 7.98 -5.74
CA CYS A 329 -35.47 8.51 -6.81
C CYS A 329 -34.71 7.42 -7.57
N ASN A 330 -35.15 6.15 -7.53
CA ASN A 330 -34.45 5.05 -8.21
C ASN A 330 -34.75 4.91 -9.70
N THR A 331 -35.79 5.58 -10.23
CA THR A 331 -36.09 5.61 -11.68
C THR A 331 -36.33 7.04 -12.15
N PRO A 332 -36.13 7.34 -13.45
CA PRO A 332 -36.38 8.68 -13.99
C PRO A 332 -37.81 9.17 -13.71
N TRP A 333 -38.80 8.31 -13.89
CA TRP A 333 -40.21 8.66 -13.66
C TRP A 333 -40.52 8.91 -12.18
N LYS A 334 -40.01 8.07 -11.27
CA LYS A 334 -40.19 8.31 -9.83
C LYS A 334 -39.47 9.58 -9.38
N LYS A 335 -38.31 9.92 -9.94
CA LYS A 335 -37.63 11.22 -9.69
C LYS A 335 -38.54 12.39 -10.08
N VAL A 336 -39.08 12.38 -11.30
CA VAL A 336 -39.98 13.45 -11.78
C VAL A 336 -41.23 13.55 -10.89
N ALA A 337 -41.84 12.42 -10.57
CA ALA A 337 -43.01 12.38 -9.68
C ALA A 337 -42.71 12.94 -8.29
N THR A 338 -41.55 12.60 -7.72
CA THR A 338 -41.10 13.09 -6.41
C THR A 338 -40.86 14.59 -6.43
N VAL A 339 -40.20 15.11 -7.47
CA VAL A 339 -39.99 16.57 -7.63
C VAL A 339 -41.32 17.30 -7.79
N ALA A 340 -42.25 16.78 -8.59
CA ALA A 340 -43.58 17.35 -8.73
C ALA A 340 -44.35 17.35 -7.41
N ALA A 341 -44.29 16.26 -6.64
CA ALA A 341 -44.93 16.16 -5.32
C ALA A 341 -44.36 17.18 -4.33
N ILE A 342 -43.03 17.36 -4.28
CA ILE A 342 -42.37 18.37 -3.43
C ILE A 342 -42.80 19.78 -3.86
N PHE A 343 -42.83 20.05 -5.16
CA PHE A 343 -43.22 21.36 -5.70
C PHE A 343 -44.68 21.69 -5.37
N LEU A 344 -45.60 20.74 -5.55
CA LEU A 344 -47.00 20.89 -5.16
C LEU A 344 -47.14 21.13 -3.66
N LEU A 345 -46.37 20.42 -2.83
CA LEU A 345 -46.38 20.61 -1.38
C LEU A 345 -45.92 22.02 -0.99
N LEU A 346 -44.87 22.55 -1.62
CA LEU A 346 -44.42 23.94 -1.40
C LEU A 346 -45.49 24.95 -1.80
N LEU A 347 -46.14 24.76 -2.95
CA LEU A 347 -47.25 25.62 -3.38
C LEU A 347 -48.39 25.60 -2.38
N THR A 348 -48.77 24.44 -1.85
CA THR A 348 -49.84 24.34 -0.83
C THR A 348 -49.48 25.06 0.46
N VAL A 349 -48.22 24.99 0.92
CA VAL A 349 -47.76 25.73 2.10
C VAL A 349 -47.84 27.24 1.87
N VAL A 350 -47.34 27.71 0.71
CA VAL A 350 -47.39 29.13 0.33
C VAL A 350 -48.84 29.62 0.24
N GLN A 351 -49.71 28.86 -0.42
CA GLN A 351 -51.14 29.15 -0.50
C GLN A 351 -51.77 29.24 0.89
N THR A 352 -51.47 28.29 1.78
CA THR A 352 -51.99 28.30 3.16
C THR A 352 -51.54 29.54 3.92
N ILE A 353 -50.27 29.95 3.80
CA ILE A 353 -49.75 31.17 4.43
C ILE A 353 -50.49 32.41 3.93
N PHE A 354 -50.72 32.53 2.61
CA PHE A 354 -51.48 33.65 2.05
C PHE A 354 -52.94 33.65 2.48
N SER A 355 -53.59 32.49 2.51
CA SER A 355 -54.97 32.36 3.00
C SER A 355 -55.11 32.78 4.45
N VAL A 356 -54.19 32.36 5.33
CA VAL A 356 -54.17 32.79 6.74
C VAL A 356 -53.95 34.29 6.85
N LYS A 357 -53.01 34.87 6.08
CA LYS A 357 -52.78 36.32 6.07
C LYS A 357 -53.96 37.13 5.53
N SER A 358 -54.76 36.60 4.62
CA SER A 358 -55.96 37.28 4.09
C SER A 358 -57.16 37.19 5.03
N ALA A 359 -57.11 36.31 6.03
CA ALA A 359 -58.18 36.10 7.01
C ALA A 359 -57.94 36.86 8.34
N ILE A 360 -56.77 37.49 8.49
CA ILE A 360 -56.41 38.42 9.57
C ILE A 360 -56.48 39.83 8.99
#